data_AF-A0AAD5DV40-F1
#
_entry.id   AF-A0AAD5DV40-F1
#
_cell.length_a   1.000
_cell.length_b   1.000
_cell.length_c   1.000
_cell.angle_alpha   90.00
_cell.angle_beta   90.00
_cell.angle_gamma   90.00
#
_symmetry.space_group_name_H-M   'P 1'
#
loop_
_entity.id
_entity.type
_entity.pdbx_description
1 polymer ?
#
loop_
_entity_poly.entity_id
_entity_poly.type
_entity_poly.pdbx_seq_one_letter_code
_entity_poly.pdbx_strand_id
1 'polypeptide(L)'
;MAPSGPVSGWSVEEVAAWLTGELSLPAAVADAFKENAVAGGDLVGLSDDDLTSELGLTKLQARKRYRQLDQQMRELRALELPSKLEQARRFAVQSRQQLEGAQRAVPPARQAVSEAQEEHKKYSDGGWYPGKVLGGKEKQQKKADESQAALDAASANLARAEQAVRDLTAQLAEAEKQLAAWRGKESELATAQRTQQELVNRMFAAPAWSASPTLSALNDATRALEAQAAEQGRGVATYGNGTKLLNGAAQKLESAIKALQGTQMLNMMGMGRGMRITAATGRPGMMQPNLMQNVAEMAILRKANDAVASAAQDTAQARQLLGPGLPQVNEEIMKAARAGIFQNVLFGGVMSDIMQAAAVAKSVKAVEQMLGEVRKAAQWSQANLSVYQHKQAELSAQASAKQAEAQAYRTSALRTALEAPVAAATTGVEQLSLI
;
A
#
# COMPACT_ATOMS: atom_id res chain seq x y z
N MET A 1 7.54 -46.34 -5.74
CA MET A 1 6.44 -45.36 -5.67
C MET A 1 6.88 -44.22 -4.77
N ALA A 2 6.84 -42.99 -5.27
CA ALA A 2 7.12 -41.82 -4.43
C ALA A 2 6.10 -41.72 -3.27
N PRO A 3 6.53 -41.32 -2.06
CA PRO A 3 5.64 -41.11 -0.92
C PRO A 3 4.53 -40.10 -1.26
N SER A 4 3.32 -40.35 -0.79
CA SER A 4 2.18 -39.44 -0.99
C SER A 4 2.28 -38.24 -0.05
N GLY A 5 2.44 -37.04 -0.60
CA GLY A 5 2.48 -35.79 0.17
C GLY A 5 3.57 -34.82 -0.30
N PRO A 6 3.63 -33.59 0.25
CA PRO A 6 4.70 -32.65 -0.07
C PRO A 6 6.05 -33.18 0.39
N VAL A 7 7.09 -32.99 -0.43
CA VAL A 7 8.46 -33.48 -0.16
C VAL A 7 8.96 -33.03 1.22
N SER A 8 8.60 -31.81 1.65
CA SER A 8 8.98 -31.29 2.97
C SER A 8 8.47 -32.10 4.16
N GLY A 9 7.48 -32.98 3.96
CA GLY A 9 6.92 -33.84 5.00
C GLY A 9 7.46 -35.27 4.98
N TRP A 10 8.38 -35.62 4.07
CA TRP A 10 8.89 -36.98 3.98
C TRP A 10 9.90 -37.29 5.09
N SER A 11 9.77 -38.47 5.69
CA SER A 11 10.75 -39.06 6.60
C SER A 11 12.05 -39.47 5.88
N VAL A 12 13.10 -39.74 6.65
CA VAL A 12 14.41 -40.17 6.13
C VAL A 12 14.28 -41.50 5.38
N GLU A 13 13.43 -42.41 5.87
CA GLU A 13 13.16 -43.71 5.26
C GLU A 13 12.41 -43.56 3.93
N GLU A 14 11.44 -42.66 3.87
CA GLU A 14 10.70 -42.33 2.65
C GLU A 14 11.59 -41.68 1.60
N VAL A 15 12.51 -40.80 2.01
CA VAL A 15 13.55 -40.23 1.15
C VAL A 15 14.44 -41.34 0.60
N ALA A 16 14.97 -42.23 1.43
CA ALA A 16 15.85 -43.30 0.98
C ALA A 16 15.15 -44.31 0.06
N ALA A 17 13.90 -44.65 0.35
CA ALA A 17 13.06 -45.49 -0.52
C ALA A 17 12.79 -44.81 -1.87
N TRP A 18 12.62 -43.49 -1.89
CA TRP A 18 12.48 -42.72 -3.12
C TRP A 18 13.79 -42.67 -3.94
N LEU A 19 14.93 -42.43 -3.28
CA LEU A 19 16.25 -42.39 -3.94
C LEU A 19 16.60 -43.73 -4.62
N THR A 20 16.31 -44.86 -3.95
CA THR A 20 16.58 -46.19 -4.50
C THR A 20 15.50 -46.68 -5.46
N GLY A 21 14.23 -46.45 -5.15
CA GLY A 21 13.10 -47.00 -5.90
C GLY A 21 12.75 -46.22 -7.17
N GLU A 22 12.68 -44.89 -7.09
CA GLU A 22 12.25 -44.04 -8.21
C GLU A 22 13.44 -43.51 -9.02
N LEU A 23 14.50 -43.08 -8.32
CA LEU A 23 15.68 -42.54 -8.99
C LEU A 23 16.72 -43.60 -9.38
N SER A 24 16.51 -44.86 -8.96
CA SER A 24 17.42 -45.98 -9.18
C SER A 24 18.87 -45.64 -8.81
N LEU A 25 19.06 -44.85 -7.75
CA LEU A 25 20.40 -44.52 -7.26
C LEU A 25 21.01 -45.71 -6.51
N PRO A 26 22.35 -45.85 -6.52
CA PRO A 26 23.02 -46.91 -5.77
C PRO A 26 22.63 -46.87 -4.29
N ALA A 27 22.47 -48.03 -3.66
CA ALA A 27 22.10 -48.14 -2.24
C ALA A 27 23.02 -47.31 -1.33
N ALA A 28 24.32 -47.27 -1.64
CA ALA A 28 25.30 -46.46 -0.91
C ALA A 28 24.95 -44.96 -0.81
N VAL A 29 24.29 -44.39 -1.83
CA VAL A 29 23.84 -43.00 -1.80
C VAL A 29 22.66 -42.84 -0.84
N ALA A 30 21.72 -43.78 -0.85
CA ALA A 30 20.60 -43.75 0.08
C ALA A 30 21.04 -44.02 1.52
N ASP A 31 22.08 -44.83 1.72
CA ASP A 31 22.70 -45.06 3.02
C ASP A 31 23.41 -43.80 3.52
N ALA A 32 24.13 -43.05 2.66
CA ALA A 32 24.68 -41.75 3.02
C ALA A 32 23.60 -40.72 3.43
N PHE A 33 22.45 -40.70 2.75
CA PHE A 33 21.31 -39.86 3.14
C PHE A 33 20.70 -40.28 4.48
N LYS A 34 20.65 -41.59 4.77
CA LYS A 34 20.21 -42.10 6.09
C LYS A 34 21.20 -41.76 7.19
N GLU A 35 22.49 -41.95 6.95
CA GLU A 35 23.57 -41.66 7.90
C GLU A 35 23.60 -40.17 8.27
N ASN A 36 23.34 -39.28 7.30
CA ASN A 36 23.23 -37.84 7.53
C ASN A 36 21.82 -37.39 7.98
N ALA A 37 20.90 -38.33 8.26
CA ALA A 37 19.53 -38.08 8.70
C ALA A 37 18.75 -37.10 7.82
N VAL A 38 18.98 -37.13 6.51
CA VAL A 38 18.37 -36.19 5.55
C VAL A 38 16.89 -36.53 5.35
N ALA A 39 16.01 -35.72 5.95
CA ALA A 39 14.57 -35.80 5.71
C ALA A 39 14.17 -34.98 4.49
N GLY A 40 12.91 -35.10 4.07
CA GLY A 40 12.45 -34.43 2.86
C GLY A 40 12.45 -32.90 2.93
N GLY A 41 12.35 -32.33 4.13
CA GLY A 41 12.59 -30.89 4.36
C GLY A 41 14.03 -30.47 4.05
N ASP A 42 15.00 -31.26 4.52
CA ASP A 42 16.43 -31.02 4.31
C ASP A 42 16.81 -31.20 2.84
N LEU A 43 16.19 -32.18 2.18
CA LEU A 43 16.40 -32.50 0.76
C LEU A 43 16.05 -31.34 -0.18
N VAL A 44 15.18 -30.42 0.25
CA VAL A 44 14.85 -29.19 -0.48
C VAL A 44 15.94 -28.12 -0.30
N GLY A 45 16.72 -28.18 0.78
CA GLY A 45 17.77 -27.24 1.14
C GLY A 45 19.21 -27.66 0.82
N LEU A 46 19.47 -28.93 0.49
CA LEU A 46 20.80 -29.44 0.17
C LEU A 46 21.42 -28.74 -1.04
N SER A 47 22.68 -28.30 -0.90
CA SER A 47 23.47 -27.69 -1.98
C SER A 47 24.14 -28.73 -2.88
N ASP A 48 24.60 -28.33 -4.07
CA ASP A 48 25.43 -29.21 -4.91
C ASP A 48 26.73 -29.65 -4.20
N ASP A 49 27.27 -28.82 -3.30
CA ASP A 49 28.41 -29.19 -2.46
C ASP A 49 27.98 -30.20 -1.39
N ASP A 50 26.92 -29.99 -0.62
CA ASP A 50 26.42 -31.01 0.33
C ASP A 50 26.11 -32.33 -0.39
N LEU A 51 25.52 -32.23 -1.57
CA LEU A 51 25.25 -33.37 -2.43
C LEU A 51 26.56 -34.04 -2.85
N THR A 52 27.62 -33.30 -3.21
CA THR A 52 28.87 -33.87 -3.75
C THR A 52 29.95 -34.22 -2.73
N SER A 53 30.16 -33.39 -1.70
CA SER A 53 31.16 -33.54 -0.65
C SER A 53 30.66 -34.36 0.53
N GLU A 54 29.43 -34.15 0.99
CA GLU A 54 28.88 -34.85 2.17
C GLU A 54 28.14 -36.13 1.77
N LEU A 55 27.44 -36.11 0.64
CA LEU A 55 26.56 -37.19 0.21
C LEU A 55 27.10 -37.99 -1.00
N GLY A 56 28.30 -37.64 -1.48
CA GLY A 56 29.03 -38.37 -2.52
C GLY A 56 28.35 -38.41 -3.89
N LEU A 57 27.39 -37.52 -4.14
CA LEU A 57 26.72 -37.38 -5.42
C LEU A 57 27.67 -36.73 -6.44
N THR A 58 27.65 -37.23 -7.66
CA THR A 58 28.41 -36.68 -8.78
C THR A 58 27.81 -35.36 -9.27
N LYS A 59 28.62 -34.49 -9.90
CA LYS A 59 28.16 -33.28 -10.63
C LYS A 59 27.00 -33.55 -11.62
N LEU A 60 26.84 -34.81 -12.05
CA LEU A 60 25.75 -35.26 -12.91
C LEU A 60 24.39 -35.33 -12.17
N GLN A 61 24.40 -35.63 -10.87
CA GLN A 61 23.18 -35.67 -10.03
C GLN A 61 22.66 -34.27 -9.68
N ALA A 62 23.56 -33.32 -9.42
CA ALA A 62 23.26 -31.88 -9.35
C ALA A 62 22.52 -31.36 -10.61
N ARG A 63 23.06 -31.66 -11.79
CA ARG A 63 22.43 -31.33 -13.08
C ARG A 63 21.06 -31.99 -13.25
N LYS A 64 20.89 -33.23 -12.80
CA LYS A 64 19.59 -33.92 -12.82
C LYS A 64 18.58 -33.21 -11.92
N ARG A 65 18.98 -32.77 -10.72
CA ARG A 65 18.12 -32.02 -9.80
C ARG A 65 17.68 -30.68 -10.39
N TYR A 66 18.59 -29.92 -11.00
CA TYR A 66 18.24 -28.68 -11.71
C TYR A 66 17.24 -28.92 -12.84
N ARG A 67 17.44 -29.97 -13.66
CA ARG A 67 16.49 -30.35 -14.73
C ARG A 67 15.12 -30.73 -14.17
N GLN A 68 15.08 -31.43 -13.04
CA GLN A 68 13.84 -31.79 -12.37
C GLN A 68 13.08 -30.53 -11.88
N LEU A 69 13.77 -29.57 -11.26
CA LEU A 69 13.17 -28.30 -10.83
C LEU A 69 12.65 -27.49 -12.02
N ASP A 70 13.40 -27.42 -13.13
CA ASP A 70 12.95 -26.75 -14.35
C ASP A 70 11.71 -27.42 -14.95
N GLN A 71 11.66 -28.76 -14.94
CA GLN A 71 10.48 -29.51 -15.35
C GLN A 71 9.28 -29.24 -14.44
N GLN A 72 9.44 -29.32 -13.12
CA GLN A 72 8.38 -29.01 -12.14
C GLN A 72 7.84 -27.59 -12.31
N MET A 73 8.72 -26.61 -12.53
CA MET A 73 8.29 -25.23 -12.80
C MET A 73 7.53 -25.09 -14.12
N ARG A 74 7.90 -25.82 -15.18
CA ARG A 74 7.15 -25.82 -16.44
C ARG A 74 5.78 -26.44 -16.27
N GLU A 75 5.67 -27.56 -15.57
CA GLU A 75 4.39 -28.20 -15.26
C GLU A 75 3.49 -27.27 -14.44
N LEU A 76 4.01 -26.64 -13.39
CA LEU A 76 3.27 -25.66 -12.59
C LEU A 76 2.86 -24.41 -13.38
N ARG A 77 3.71 -23.91 -14.29
CA ARG A 77 3.37 -22.77 -15.17
C ARG A 77 2.33 -23.13 -16.23
N ALA A 78 2.35 -24.37 -16.73
CA ALA A 78 1.36 -24.86 -17.70
C ALA A 78 -0.06 -24.94 -17.11
N LEU A 79 -0.21 -24.93 -15.78
CA LEU A 79 -1.51 -24.85 -15.11
C LEU A 79 -2.17 -23.47 -15.16
N GLU A 80 -1.53 -22.46 -15.76
CA GLU A 80 -2.04 -21.09 -15.86
C GLU A 80 -2.45 -20.51 -14.49
N LEU A 81 -1.62 -20.75 -13.45
CA LEU A 81 -1.91 -20.43 -12.06
C LEU A 81 -2.51 -19.03 -11.83
N PRO A 82 -2.00 -17.94 -12.45
CA PRO A 82 -2.59 -16.60 -12.27
C PRO A 82 -4.05 -16.51 -12.72
N SER A 83 -4.39 -17.14 -13.85
CA SER A 83 -5.74 -17.17 -14.39
C SER A 83 -6.67 -17.99 -13.49
N LYS A 84 -6.21 -19.16 -13.04
CA LYS A 84 -6.99 -20.05 -12.14
C LYS A 84 -7.22 -19.44 -10.76
N LEU A 85 -6.21 -18.77 -10.19
CA LEU A 85 -6.35 -18.03 -8.93
C LEU A 85 -7.36 -16.90 -9.05
N GLU A 86 -7.30 -16.12 -10.12
CA GLU A 86 -8.23 -15.03 -10.35
C GLU A 86 -9.66 -15.55 -10.57
N GLN A 87 -9.83 -16.66 -11.31
CA GLN A 87 -11.12 -17.33 -11.48
C GLN A 87 -11.67 -17.83 -10.12
N ALA A 88 -10.87 -18.52 -9.33
CA ALA A 88 -11.26 -19.02 -8.01
C ALA A 88 -11.61 -17.88 -7.05
N ARG A 89 -10.85 -16.78 -7.09
CA ARG A 89 -11.12 -15.57 -6.29
C ARG A 89 -12.44 -14.92 -6.66
N ARG A 90 -12.70 -14.75 -7.96
CA ARG A 90 -13.97 -14.19 -8.45
C ARG A 90 -15.15 -15.05 -8.02
N PHE A 91 -15.03 -16.38 -8.14
CA PHE A 91 -16.05 -17.31 -7.69
C PHE A 91 -16.32 -17.18 -6.18
N ALA A 92 -15.28 -17.18 -5.34
CA ALA A 92 -15.44 -16.99 -3.90
C ALA A 92 -16.09 -15.65 -3.52
N VAL A 93 -15.72 -14.55 -4.19
CA VAL A 93 -16.34 -13.22 -3.99
C VAL A 93 -17.81 -13.24 -4.41
N GLN A 94 -18.13 -13.83 -5.55
CA GLN A 94 -19.51 -13.95 -6.03
C GLN A 94 -20.38 -14.79 -5.08
N SER A 95 -19.89 -15.95 -4.63
CA SER A 95 -20.60 -16.80 -3.66
C SER A 95 -20.83 -16.07 -2.33
N ARG A 96 -19.86 -15.27 -1.87
CA ARG A 96 -20.02 -14.45 -0.66
C ARG A 96 -21.09 -13.36 -0.84
N GLN A 97 -21.10 -12.65 -1.96
CA GLN A 97 -22.12 -11.65 -2.26
C GLN A 97 -23.53 -12.26 -2.32
N GLN A 98 -23.65 -13.44 -2.94
CA GLN A 98 -24.91 -14.19 -2.98
C GLN A 98 -25.36 -14.62 -1.58
N LEU A 99 -24.43 -15.12 -0.76
CA LEU A 99 -24.72 -15.50 0.63
C LEU A 99 -25.19 -14.30 1.45
N GLU A 100 -24.52 -13.15 1.35
CA GLU A 100 -24.95 -11.91 2.01
C GLU A 100 -26.35 -11.47 1.56
N GLY A 101 -26.65 -11.59 0.26
CA GLY A 101 -27.98 -11.34 -0.28
C GLY A 101 -29.05 -12.27 0.31
N ALA A 102 -28.77 -13.57 0.37
CA ALA A 102 -29.67 -14.56 0.95
C ALA A 102 -29.86 -14.35 2.46
N GLN A 103 -28.79 -14.01 3.19
CA GLN A 103 -28.86 -13.69 4.62
C GLN A 103 -29.71 -12.44 4.89
N ARG A 104 -29.64 -11.42 4.02
CA ARG A 104 -30.51 -10.22 4.12
C ARG A 104 -31.99 -10.53 3.87
N ALA A 105 -32.32 -11.59 3.15
CA ALA A 105 -33.69 -12.00 2.90
C ALA A 105 -34.34 -12.77 4.08
N VAL A 106 -33.53 -13.33 5.00
CA VAL A 106 -34.06 -14.10 6.14
C VAL A 106 -34.83 -13.25 7.16
N PRO A 107 -34.34 -12.09 7.65
CA PRO A 107 -35.08 -11.25 8.59
C PRO A 107 -36.49 -10.83 8.12
N PRO A 108 -36.68 -10.27 6.91
CA PRO A 108 -38.02 -9.91 6.45
C PRO A 108 -38.91 -11.15 6.23
N ALA A 109 -38.36 -12.30 5.83
CA ALA A 109 -39.14 -13.54 5.74
C ALA A 109 -39.62 -14.03 7.11
N ARG A 110 -38.78 -13.93 8.16
CA ARG A 110 -39.16 -14.23 9.54
C ARG A 110 -40.23 -13.27 10.06
N GLN A 111 -40.10 -11.98 9.75
CA GLN A 111 -41.11 -10.98 10.10
C GLN A 111 -42.45 -11.29 9.42
N ALA A 112 -42.45 -11.62 8.12
CA ALA A 112 -43.66 -11.98 7.40
C ALA A 112 -44.34 -13.23 7.98
N VAL A 113 -43.57 -14.23 8.42
CA VAL A 113 -44.12 -15.39 9.16
C VAL A 113 -44.74 -14.94 10.48
N SER A 114 -44.08 -14.07 11.25
CA SER A 114 -44.62 -13.55 12.52
C SER A 114 -45.93 -12.77 12.32
N GLU A 115 -45.98 -11.90 11.31
CA GLU A 115 -47.18 -11.11 10.98
C GLU A 115 -48.32 -12.01 10.50
N ALA A 116 -48.03 -12.99 9.64
CA ALA A 116 -49.03 -13.96 9.18
C ALA A 116 -49.52 -14.88 10.32
N GLN A 117 -48.67 -15.24 11.27
CA GLN A 117 -49.05 -15.99 12.48
C GLN A 117 -50.00 -15.16 13.36
N GLU A 118 -49.71 -13.88 13.58
CA GLU A 118 -50.60 -12.99 14.33
C GLU A 118 -51.94 -12.79 13.61
N GLU A 119 -51.93 -12.64 12.28
CA GLU A 119 -53.15 -12.51 11.49
C GLU A 119 -53.99 -13.79 11.52
N HIS A 120 -53.36 -14.96 11.37
CA HIS A 120 -54.05 -16.24 11.48
C HIS A 120 -54.72 -16.41 12.86
N LYS A 121 -54.02 -16.11 13.96
CA LYS A 121 -54.58 -16.15 15.33
C LYS A 121 -55.81 -15.26 15.52
N LYS A 122 -55.88 -14.11 14.83
CA LYS A 122 -57.06 -13.21 14.90
C LYS A 122 -58.31 -13.87 14.34
N TYR A 123 -58.18 -14.78 13.36
CA TYR A 123 -59.31 -15.39 12.65
C TYR A 123 -59.61 -16.85 13.06
N SER A 124 -58.63 -17.62 13.56
CA SER A 124 -58.79 -19.04 13.90
C SER A 124 -59.20 -19.32 15.36
N ASP A 125 -58.74 -18.51 16.33
CA ASP A 125 -58.91 -18.82 17.77
C ASP A 125 -60.07 -18.06 18.46
N GLY A 126 -61.10 -17.68 17.71
CA GLY A 126 -62.18 -16.87 18.28
C GLY A 126 -61.74 -15.46 18.66
N GLY A 127 -60.61 -14.99 18.13
CA GLY A 127 -60.14 -13.60 18.24
C GLY A 127 -61.20 -12.58 17.86
N TRP A 128 -61.14 -11.41 18.49
CA TRP A 128 -62.03 -10.29 18.20
C TRP A 128 -61.51 -9.52 16.99
N TYR A 129 -62.35 -9.36 15.95
CA TYR A 129 -62.11 -8.43 14.86
C TYR A 129 -63.40 -7.67 14.52
N PRO A 130 -63.33 -6.39 14.10
CA PRO A 130 -64.52 -5.54 13.93
C PRO A 130 -65.59 -6.11 12.99
N GLY A 131 -65.19 -6.90 12.00
CA GLY A 131 -66.10 -7.55 11.06
C GLY A 131 -66.86 -8.77 11.60
N LYS A 132 -66.49 -9.30 12.77
CA LYS A 132 -67.12 -10.49 13.39
C LYS A 132 -68.57 -10.25 13.82
N VAL A 133 -68.94 -8.98 14.04
CA VAL A 133 -70.29 -8.57 14.47
C VAL A 133 -71.21 -8.27 13.27
N LEU A 134 -70.65 -8.05 12.08
CA LEU A 134 -71.38 -7.62 10.87
C LEU A 134 -71.30 -8.60 9.69
N GLY A 135 -70.37 -9.56 9.69
CA GLY A 135 -70.19 -10.56 8.64
C GLY A 135 -70.65 -11.96 9.07
N GLY A 136 -71.42 -12.66 8.22
CA GLY A 136 -71.88 -14.03 8.49
C GLY A 136 -70.74 -15.07 8.56
N LYS A 137 -71.02 -16.25 9.14
CA LYS A 137 -70.06 -17.35 9.39
C LYS A 137 -69.19 -17.73 8.17
N GLU A 138 -69.77 -17.70 6.98
CA GLU A 138 -69.08 -18.01 5.72
C GLU A 138 -67.93 -17.03 5.41
N LYS A 139 -68.09 -15.73 5.71
CA LYS A 139 -67.03 -14.73 5.53
C LYS A 139 -65.89 -14.92 6.54
N GLN A 140 -66.22 -15.39 7.74
CA GLN A 140 -65.22 -15.68 8.78
C GLN A 140 -64.35 -16.89 8.38
N GLN A 141 -64.99 -17.95 7.87
CA GLN A 141 -64.26 -19.15 7.42
C GLN A 141 -63.36 -18.84 6.22
N LYS A 142 -63.86 -18.09 5.24
CA LYS A 142 -63.05 -17.63 4.11
C LYS A 142 -61.83 -16.82 4.56
N LYS A 143 -61.97 -15.95 5.58
CA LYS A 143 -60.84 -15.17 6.13
C LYS A 143 -59.84 -16.03 6.90
N ALA A 144 -60.31 -17.06 7.61
CA ALA A 144 -59.44 -18.03 8.25
C ALA A 144 -58.63 -18.82 7.21
N ASP A 145 -59.26 -19.29 6.13
CA ASP A 145 -58.60 -20.02 5.04
C ASP A 145 -57.57 -19.12 4.31
N GLU A 146 -57.93 -17.86 4.02
CA GLU A 146 -57.02 -16.86 3.43
C GLU A 146 -55.79 -16.61 4.34
N SER A 147 -56.01 -16.47 5.65
CA SER A 147 -54.92 -16.25 6.61
C SER A 147 -54.00 -17.46 6.78
N GLN A 148 -54.56 -18.67 6.74
CA GLN A 148 -53.78 -19.92 6.78
C GLN A 148 -52.93 -20.06 5.52
N ALA A 149 -53.50 -19.81 4.34
CA ALA A 149 -52.76 -19.82 3.08
C ALA A 149 -51.62 -18.78 3.06
N ALA A 150 -51.84 -17.60 3.65
CA ALA A 150 -50.81 -16.58 3.82
C ALA A 150 -49.68 -17.04 4.75
N LEU A 151 -50.01 -17.69 5.87
CA LEU A 151 -49.04 -18.28 6.78
C LEU A 151 -48.22 -19.40 6.13
N ASP A 152 -48.86 -20.29 5.38
CA ASP A 152 -48.18 -21.37 4.66
C ASP A 152 -47.23 -20.80 3.59
N ALA A 153 -47.67 -19.78 2.85
CA ALA A 153 -46.84 -19.09 1.86
C ALA A 153 -45.64 -18.38 2.51
N ALA A 154 -45.85 -17.68 3.64
CA ALA A 154 -44.77 -17.03 4.39
C ALA A 154 -43.77 -18.06 4.93
N SER A 155 -44.25 -19.18 5.48
CA SER A 155 -43.42 -20.27 6.02
C SER A 155 -42.60 -20.94 4.91
N ALA A 156 -43.22 -21.19 3.75
CA ALA A 156 -42.52 -21.72 2.57
C ALA A 156 -41.47 -20.74 2.02
N ASN A 157 -41.70 -19.43 2.10
CA ASN A 157 -40.72 -18.41 1.73
C ASN A 157 -39.54 -18.39 2.71
N LEU A 158 -39.80 -18.48 4.02
CA LEU A 158 -38.76 -18.58 5.04
C LEU A 158 -37.90 -19.84 4.84
N ALA A 159 -38.54 -21.00 4.64
CA ALA A 159 -37.83 -22.26 4.38
C ALA A 159 -36.93 -22.18 3.14
N ARG A 160 -37.42 -21.55 2.05
CA ARG A 160 -36.63 -21.30 0.84
C ARG A 160 -35.44 -20.37 1.09
N ALA A 161 -35.64 -19.29 1.86
CA ALA A 161 -34.56 -18.36 2.20
C ALA A 161 -33.49 -19.03 3.08
N GLU A 162 -33.89 -19.81 4.08
CA GLU A 162 -32.97 -20.55 4.95
C GLU A 162 -32.22 -21.66 4.19
N GLN A 163 -32.90 -22.37 3.28
CA GLN A 163 -32.26 -23.36 2.42
C GLN A 163 -31.23 -22.70 1.48
N ALA A 164 -31.57 -21.55 0.87
CA ALA A 164 -30.63 -20.80 0.03
C ALA A 164 -29.37 -20.38 0.82
N VAL A 165 -29.53 -19.95 2.08
CA VAL A 165 -28.38 -19.64 2.96
C VAL A 165 -27.52 -20.88 3.18
N ARG A 166 -28.11 -22.06 3.45
CA ARG A 166 -27.36 -23.31 3.64
C ARG A 166 -26.58 -23.71 2.39
N ASP A 167 -27.24 -23.71 1.23
CA ASP A 167 -26.63 -24.08 -0.04
C ASP A 167 -25.49 -23.13 -0.43
N LEU A 168 -25.70 -21.82 -0.27
CA LEU A 168 -24.67 -20.81 -0.55
C LEU A 168 -23.51 -20.87 0.44
N THR A 169 -23.76 -21.25 1.69
CA THR A 169 -22.68 -21.48 2.67
C THR A 169 -21.82 -22.67 2.26
N ALA A 170 -22.43 -23.77 1.80
CA ALA A 170 -21.69 -24.92 1.28
C ALA A 170 -20.90 -24.58 0.00
N GLN A 171 -21.50 -23.81 -0.91
CA GLN A 171 -20.81 -23.33 -2.12
C GLN A 171 -19.63 -22.42 -1.79
N LEU A 172 -19.78 -21.51 -0.82
CA LEU A 172 -18.68 -20.66 -0.37
C LEU A 172 -17.54 -21.50 0.24
N ALA A 173 -17.86 -22.51 1.04
CA ALA A 173 -16.84 -23.39 1.63
C ALA A 173 -16.04 -24.14 0.54
N GLU A 174 -16.71 -24.65 -0.50
CA GLU A 174 -16.03 -25.30 -1.62
C GLU A 174 -15.20 -24.31 -2.45
N ALA A 175 -15.72 -23.10 -2.68
CA ALA A 175 -14.98 -22.03 -3.36
C ALA A 175 -13.70 -21.65 -2.59
N GLU A 176 -13.78 -21.52 -1.27
CA GLU A 176 -12.64 -21.22 -0.41
C GLU A 176 -11.62 -22.38 -0.39
N LYS A 177 -12.08 -23.63 -0.39
CA LYS A 177 -11.21 -24.82 -0.52
C LYS A 177 -10.45 -24.83 -1.85
N GLN A 178 -11.12 -24.54 -2.96
CA GLN A 178 -10.47 -24.45 -4.27
C GLN A 178 -9.46 -23.30 -4.32
N LEU A 179 -9.81 -22.13 -3.78
CA LEU A 179 -8.88 -21.00 -3.67
C LEU A 179 -7.63 -21.37 -2.84
N ALA A 180 -7.80 -22.08 -1.74
CA ALA A 180 -6.69 -22.55 -0.91
C ALA A 180 -5.78 -23.53 -1.65
N ALA A 181 -6.35 -24.47 -2.42
CA ALA A 181 -5.58 -25.41 -3.23
C ALA A 181 -4.72 -24.69 -4.29
N TRP A 182 -5.29 -23.70 -5.00
CA TRP A 182 -4.54 -22.91 -5.97
C TRP A 182 -3.46 -22.04 -5.34
N ARG A 183 -3.71 -21.46 -4.16
CA ARG A 183 -2.69 -20.75 -3.38
C ARG A 183 -1.55 -21.67 -2.95
N GLY A 184 -1.85 -22.93 -2.62
CA GLY A 184 -0.84 -23.96 -2.38
C GLY A 184 0.04 -24.21 -3.60
N LYS A 185 -0.54 -24.25 -4.81
CA LYS A 185 0.23 -24.39 -6.06
C LYS A 185 1.09 -23.16 -6.39
N GLU A 186 0.60 -21.97 -6.08
CA GLU A 186 1.37 -20.73 -6.20
C GLU A 186 2.56 -20.71 -5.23
N SER A 187 2.37 -21.14 -3.97
CA SER A 187 3.45 -21.23 -3.00
C SER A 187 4.47 -22.31 -3.36
N GLU A 188 4.03 -23.46 -3.89
CA GLU A 188 4.92 -24.49 -4.47
C GLU A 188 5.77 -23.90 -5.61
N LEU A 189 5.16 -23.17 -6.55
CA LEU A 189 5.89 -22.53 -7.65
C LEU A 189 6.89 -21.49 -7.13
N ALA A 190 6.51 -20.66 -6.16
CA ALA A 190 7.38 -19.66 -5.57
C ALA A 190 8.56 -20.31 -4.83
N THR A 191 8.33 -21.43 -4.14
CA THR A 191 9.38 -22.19 -3.46
C THR A 191 10.36 -22.78 -4.48
N ALA A 192 9.86 -23.43 -5.54
CA ALA A 192 10.70 -23.98 -6.61
C ALA A 192 11.54 -22.88 -7.30
N GLN A 193 10.96 -21.71 -7.56
CA GLN A 193 11.67 -20.56 -8.13
C GLN A 193 12.77 -20.04 -7.19
N ARG A 194 12.49 -19.95 -5.89
CA ARG A 194 13.48 -19.53 -4.89
C ARG A 194 14.64 -20.51 -4.82
N THR A 195 14.35 -21.81 -4.72
CA THR A 195 15.36 -22.87 -4.70
C THR A 195 16.21 -22.84 -5.97
N GLN A 196 15.59 -22.68 -7.15
CA GLN A 196 16.33 -22.53 -8.40
C GLN A 196 17.24 -21.29 -8.36
N GLN A 197 16.73 -20.14 -7.93
CA GLN A 197 17.51 -18.90 -7.88
C GLN A 197 18.68 -18.99 -6.89
N GLU A 198 18.48 -19.65 -5.75
CA GLU A 198 19.53 -19.91 -4.76
C GLU A 198 20.62 -20.82 -5.33
N LEU A 199 20.24 -21.91 -6.01
CA LEU A 199 21.20 -22.77 -6.72
C LEU A 199 21.99 -21.98 -7.76
N VAL A 200 21.32 -21.19 -8.59
CA VAL A 200 21.98 -20.32 -9.58
C VAL A 200 22.92 -19.33 -8.91
N ASN A 201 22.47 -18.62 -7.86
CA ASN A 201 23.31 -17.67 -7.15
C ASN A 201 24.54 -18.32 -6.54
N ARG A 202 24.40 -19.52 -5.94
CA ARG A 202 25.53 -20.28 -5.37
C ARG A 202 26.49 -20.75 -6.47
N MET A 203 25.98 -21.28 -7.60
CA MET A 203 26.82 -21.65 -8.75
C MET A 203 27.65 -20.46 -9.25
N PHE A 204 27.05 -19.27 -9.36
CA PHE A 204 27.76 -18.06 -9.80
C PHE A 204 28.60 -17.39 -8.71
N ALA A 205 28.45 -17.79 -7.45
CA ALA A 205 29.32 -17.37 -6.35
C ALA A 205 30.59 -18.23 -6.24
N ALA A 206 30.60 -19.43 -6.87
CA ALA A 206 31.77 -20.28 -6.88
C ALA A 206 32.97 -19.58 -7.57
N PRO A 207 34.23 -19.82 -7.11
CA PRO A 207 35.43 -19.16 -7.63
C PRO A 207 35.55 -19.14 -9.15
N ALA A 208 35.21 -20.28 -9.78
CA ALA A 208 35.25 -20.48 -11.23
C ALA A 208 34.39 -19.47 -12.02
N TRP A 209 33.23 -19.09 -11.46
CA TRP A 209 32.29 -18.17 -12.10
C TRP A 209 32.47 -16.73 -11.62
N SER A 210 32.85 -16.53 -10.36
CA SER A 210 33.20 -15.20 -9.84
C SER A 210 34.43 -14.61 -10.52
N ALA A 211 35.33 -15.46 -11.05
CA ALA A 211 36.48 -15.06 -11.85
C ALA A 211 36.11 -14.62 -13.29
N SER A 212 34.85 -14.77 -13.73
CA SER A 212 34.41 -14.31 -15.05
C SER A 212 34.55 -12.79 -15.17
N PRO A 213 35.43 -12.27 -16.05
CA PRO A 213 35.63 -10.83 -16.20
C PRO A 213 34.35 -10.10 -16.60
N THR A 214 33.53 -10.73 -17.44
CA THR A 214 32.27 -10.19 -17.92
C THR A 214 31.24 -10.06 -16.80
N LEU A 215 31.09 -11.09 -15.96
CA LEU A 215 30.13 -11.05 -14.85
C LEU A 215 30.58 -10.07 -13.76
N SER A 216 31.89 -10.02 -13.46
CA SER A 216 32.45 -9.03 -12.54
C SER A 216 32.18 -7.61 -13.04
N ALA A 217 32.48 -7.32 -14.30
CA ALA A 217 32.26 -5.99 -14.89
C ALA A 217 30.78 -5.57 -14.85
N LEU A 218 29.84 -6.49 -15.12
CA LEU A 218 28.40 -6.21 -15.04
C LEU A 218 27.94 -5.94 -13.59
N ASN A 219 28.43 -6.72 -12.63
CA ASN A 219 28.13 -6.52 -11.21
C ASN A 219 28.72 -5.20 -10.69
N ASP A 220 29.94 -4.84 -11.10
CA ASP A 220 30.60 -3.59 -10.73
C ASP A 220 29.88 -2.38 -11.32
N ALA A 221 29.49 -2.45 -12.60
CA ALA A 221 28.68 -1.41 -13.26
C ALA A 221 27.33 -1.23 -12.57
N THR A 222 26.67 -2.33 -12.18
CA THR A 222 25.39 -2.28 -11.45
C THR A 222 25.58 -1.59 -10.10
N ARG A 223 26.58 -1.99 -9.30
CA ARG A 223 26.89 -1.37 -8.00
C ARG A 223 27.22 0.12 -8.13
N ALA A 224 27.96 0.50 -9.18
CA ALA A 224 28.28 1.91 -9.44
C ALA A 224 27.02 2.74 -9.76
N LEU A 225 26.13 2.22 -10.61
CA LEU A 225 24.86 2.87 -10.94
C LEU A 225 23.91 2.97 -9.74
N GLU A 226 23.84 1.93 -8.92
CA GLU A 226 23.06 1.92 -7.67
C GLU A 226 23.58 2.96 -6.67
N ALA A 227 24.90 3.07 -6.51
CA ALA A 227 25.52 4.09 -5.66
C ALA A 227 25.20 5.51 -6.14
N GLN A 228 25.26 5.74 -7.46
CA GLN A 228 24.87 7.02 -8.05
C GLN A 228 23.37 7.30 -7.88
N ALA A 229 22.50 6.30 -8.09
CA ALA A 229 21.06 6.43 -7.89
C ALA A 229 20.72 6.73 -6.42
N ALA A 230 21.41 6.10 -5.46
CA ALA A 230 21.27 6.39 -4.04
C ALA A 230 21.70 7.82 -3.68
N GLU A 231 22.77 8.33 -4.30
CA GLU A 231 23.17 9.73 -4.17
C GLU A 231 22.10 10.68 -4.71
N GLN A 232 21.54 10.42 -5.88
CA GLN A 232 20.42 11.21 -6.40
C GLN A 232 19.19 11.12 -5.50
N GLY A 233 18.92 9.95 -4.92
CA GLY A 233 17.83 9.73 -3.95
C GLY A 233 17.98 10.56 -2.67
N ARG A 234 19.22 10.75 -2.18
CA ARG A 234 19.49 11.71 -1.09
C ARG A 234 19.12 13.14 -1.50
N GLY A 235 19.43 13.52 -2.74
CA GLY A 235 18.96 14.78 -3.34
C GLY A 235 17.44 14.90 -3.34
N VAL A 236 16.72 13.87 -3.82
CA VAL A 236 15.24 13.84 -3.81
C VAL A 236 14.68 14.06 -2.40
N ALA A 237 15.25 13.41 -1.38
CA ALA A 237 14.82 13.59 0.00
C ALA A 237 15.06 15.02 0.51
N THR A 238 16.25 15.58 0.27
CA THR A 238 16.62 16.94 0.68
C THR A 238 15.72 17.99 0.02
N TYR A 239 15.57 17.93 -1.31
CA TYR A 239 14.73 18.86 -2.06
C TYR A 239 13.23 18.64 -1.80
N GLY A 240 12.79 17.41 -1.57
CA GLY A 240 11.40 17.09 -1.20
C GLY A 240 11.00 17.71 0.13
N ASN A 241 11.85 17.55 1.16
CA ASN A 241 11.62 18.15 2.48
C ASN A 241 11.69 19.68 2.43
N GLY A 242 12.68 20.24 1.73
CA GLY A 242 12.81 21.69 1.55
C GLY A 242 11.60 22.31 0.83
N THR A 243 11.14 21.69 -0.26
CA THR A 243 9.94 22.12 -0.98
C THR A 243 8.69 22.06 -0.08
N LYS A 244 8.53 21.00 0.72
CA LYS A 244 7.40 20.88 1.66
C LYS A 244 7.37 22.02 2.67
N LEU A 245 8.53 22.37 3.25
CA LEU A 245 8.66 23.49 4.19
C LEU A 245 8.32 24.83 3.51
N LEU A 246 8.84 25.07 2.31
CA LEU A 246 8.59 26.33 1.58
C LEU A 246 7.11 26.48 1.16
N ASN A 247 6.47 25.40 0.70
CA ASN A 247 5.04 25.42 0.39
C ASN A 247 4.19 25.61 1.65
N GLY A 248 4.55 24.98 2.76
CA GLY A 248 3.90 25.19 4.06
C GLY A 248 4.04 26.64 4.54
N ALA A 249 5.23 27.22 4.41
CA ALA A 249 5.49 28.63 4.71
C ALA A 249 4.63 29.56 3.83
N ALA A 250 4.57 29.31 2.51
CA ALA A 250 3.73 30.09 1.60
C ALA A 250 2.24 30.04 1.99
N GLN A 251 1.70 28.86 2.32
CA GLN A 251 0.33 28.70 2.78
C GLN A 251 0.04 29.46 4.08
N LYS A 252 0.97 29.41 5.05
CA LYS A 252 0.87 30.17 6.30
C LYS A 252 0.84 31.68 6.04
N LEU A 253 1.74 32.20 5.19
CA LEU A 253 1.77 33.61 4.81
C LEU A 253 0.48 34.04 4.08
N GLU A 254 -0.04 33.24 3.16
CA GLU A 254 -1.32 33.50 2.49
C GLU A 254 -2.48 33.56 3.49
N SER A 255 -2.52 32.63 4.45
CA SER A 255 -3.55 32.61 5.48
C SER A 255 -3.46 33.86 6.39
N ALA A 256 -2.25 34.31 6.70
CA ALA A 256 -2.02 35.53 7.46
C ALA A 256 -2.47 36.77 6.69
N ILE A 257 -2.14 36.88 5.39
CA ILE A 257 -2.59 37.98 4.53
C ILE A 257 -4.12 38.02 4.47
N LYS A 258 -4.78 36.88 4.22
CA LYS A 258 -6.25 36.80 4.18
C LYS A 258 -6.88 37.22 5.51
N ALA A 259 -6.31 36.79 6.63
CA ALA A 259 -6.77 37.17 7.96
C ALA A 259 -6.65 38.69 8.18
N LEU A 260 -5.52 39.30 7.81
CA LEU A 260 -5.27 40.73 7.91
C LEU A 260 -6.19 41.57 7.01
N GLN A 261 -6.41 41.13 5.76
CA GLN A 261 -7.35 41.75 4.83
C GLN A 261 -8.80 41.68 5.37
N GLY A 262 -9.17 40.55 5.99
CA GLY A 262 -10.46 40.41 6.68
C GLY A 262 -10.66 41.44 7.79
N THR A 263 -9.62 41.70 8.59
CA THR A 263 -9.64 42.74 9.62
C THR A 263 -9.82 44.14 9.03
N GLN A 264 -9.12 44.47 7.94
CA GLN A 264 -9.29 45.76 7.25
C GLN A 264 -10.73 45.96 6.76
N MET A 265 -11.36 44.91 6.24
CA MET A 265 -12.77 44.97 5.80
C MET A 265 -13.73 45.21 6.98
N LEU A 266 -13.50 44.54 8.11
CA LEU A 266 -14.30 44.75 9.34
C LEU A 266 -14.17 46.19 9.84
N ASN A 267 -12.97 46.77 9.81
CA ASN A 267 -12.73 48.16 10.21
C ASN A 267 -13.40 49.15 9.25
N MET A 268 -13.36 48.90 7.94
CA MET A 268 -14.09 49.70 6.95
C MET A 268 -15.61 49.61 7.13
N MET A 269 -16.16 48.42 7.39
CA MET A 269 -17.60 48.26 7.65
C MET A 269 -18.03 48.98 8.93
N GLY A 270 -17.21 48.90 9.99
CA GLY A 270 -17.42 49.65 11.23
C GLY A 270 -17.45 51.17 10.98
N MET A 271 -16.47 51.67 10.22
CA MET A 271 -16.39 53.09 9.87
C MET A 271 -17.57 53.54 8.98
N GLY A 272 -17.94 52.76 7.96
CA GLY A 272 -19.09 53.04 7.10
C GLY A 272 -20.43 53.05 7.85
N ARG A 273 -20.60 52.15 8.82
CA ARG A 273 -21.77 52.15 9.72
C ARG A 273 -21.77 53.39 10.62
N GLY A 274 -20.62 53.77 11.18
CA GLY A 274 -20.47 54.98 11.99
C GLY A 274 -20.76 56.27 11.21
N MET A 275 -20.29 56.37 9.96
CA MET A 275 -20.60 57.51 9.09
C MET A 275 -22.09 57.57 8.74
N ARG A 276 -22.73 56.42 8.43
CA ARG A 276 -24.19 56.38 8.17
C ARG A 276 -25.02 56.80 9.38
N ILE A 277 -24.64 56.36 10.58
CA ILE A 277 -25.31 56.78 11.82
C ILE A 277 -25.13 58.28 12.06
N THR A 278 -23.92 58.80 11.83
CA THR A 278 -23.62 60.23 11.97
C THR A 278 -24.43 61.06 10.96
N ALA A 279 -24.48 60.62 9.71
CA ALA A 279 -25.28 61.26 8.66
C ALA A 279 -26.79 61.20 8.95
N ALA A 280 -27.29 60.10 9.53
CA ALA A 280 -28.71 59.92 9.82
C ALA A 280 -29.18 60.67 11.08
N THR A 281 -28.30 60.86 12.08
CA THR A 281 -28.70 61.40 13.39
C THR A 281 -28.12 62.78 13.69
N GLY A 282 -27.23 63.32 12.85
CA GLY A 282 -26.60 64.63 13.01
C GLY A 282 -25.67 64.74 14.24
N ARG A 283 -25.57 63.68 15.04
CA ARG A 283 -24.64 63.57 16.15
C ARG A 283 -23.44 62.76 15.69
N PRO A 284 -22.19 63.19 15.98
CA PRO A 284 -21.03 62.33 15.82
C PRO A 284 -21.36 61.01 16.50
N GLY A 285 -21.44 59.93 15.72
CA GLY A 285 -21.70 58.62 16.30
C GLY A 285 -20.60 58.37 17.31
N MET A 286 -20.93 58.39 18.61
CA MET A 286 -19.99 57.97 19.64
C MET A 286 -19.73 56.49 19.38
N MET A 287 -18.68 56.22 18.62
CA MET A 287 -18.11 54.89 18.47
C MET A 287 -17.59 54.49 19.84
N GLN A 288 -18.44 53.95 20.71
CA GLN A 288 -17.91 53.14 21.79
C GLN A 288 -17.29 51.93 21.11
N PRO A 289 -15.95 51.74 21.20
CA PRO A 289 -15.33 50.54 20.66
C PRO A 289 -15.98 49.35 21.34
N ASN A 290 -16.72 48.55 20.58
CA ASN A 290 -17.37 47.37 21.11
C ASN A 290 -16.24 46.44 21.58
N LEU A 291 -16.14 46.22 22.90
CA LEU A 291 -15.05 45.47 23.51
C LEU A 291 -14.86 44.09 22.86
N MET A 292 -15.95 43.46 22.39
CA MET A 292 -15.91 42.21 21.64
C MET A 292 -15.25 42.32 20.26
N GLN A 293 -15.39 43.44 19.54
CA GLN A 293 -14.75 43.64 18.24
C GLN A 293 -13.23 43.78 18.39
N ASN A 294 -12.78 44.51 19.41
CA ASN A 294 -11.36 44.65 19.73
C ASN A 294 -10.72 43.30 20.12
N VAL A 295 -11.45 42.46 20.87
CA VAL A 295 -10.98 41.10 21.22
C VAL A 295 -10.84 40.22 19.98
N ALA A 296 -11.80 40.28 19.05
CA ALA A 296 -11.76 39.52 17.81
C ALA A 296 -10.59 39.97 16.89
N GLU A 297 -10.39 41.27 16.73
CA GLU A 297 -9.27 41.84 15.98
C GLU A 297 -7.92 41.44 16.56
N MET A 298 -7.76 41.53 17.88
CA MET A 298 -6.54 41.11 18.57
C MET A 298 -6.27 39.61 18.40
N ALA A 299 -7.30 38.77 18.44
CA ALA A 299 -7.17 37.34 18.18
C ALA A 299 -6.72 37.05 16.73
N ILE A 300 -7.25 37.79 15.76
CA ILE A 300 -6.86 37.67 14.34
C ILE A 300 -5.41 38.12 14.16
N LEU A 301 -5.01 39.25 14.74
CA LEU A 301 -3.64 39.77 14.64
C LEU A 301 -2.61 38.83 15.30
N ARG A 302 -2.92 38.26 16.45
CA ARG A 302 -2.06 37.24 17.09
C ARG A 302 -1.91 36.01 16.21
N LYS A 303 -3.01 35.47 15.70
CA LYS A 303 -2.99 34.31 14.80
C LYS A 303 -2.19 34.58 13.53
N ALA A 304 -2.35 35.76 12.92
CA ALA A 304 -1.58 36.18 11.75
C ALA A 304 -0.08 36.30 12.10
N ASN A 305 0.26 36.87 13.25
CA ASN A 305 1.63 36.98 13.72
C ASN A 305 2.29 35.61 13.94
N ASP A 306 1.59 34.67 14.57
CA ASP A 306 2.08 33.32 14.82
C ASP A 306 2.29 32.55 13.49
N ALA A 307 1.37 32.73 12.53
CA ALA A 307 1.50 32.14 11.20
C ALA A 307 2.72 32.70 10.44
N VAL A 308 2.95 34.01 10.48
CA VAL A 308 4.10 34.67 9.85
C VAL A 308 5.42 34.24 10.51
N ALA A 309 5.47 34.20 11.85
CA ALA A 309 6.65 33.75 12.59
C ALA A 309 6.97 32.27 12.30
N SER A 310 5.95 31.40 12.26
CA SER A 310 6.11 30.00 11.91
C SER A 310 6.57 29.81 10.46
N ALA A 311 6.02 30.59 9.51
CA ALA A 311 6.50 30.57 8.12
C ALA A 311 7.98 30.97 8.03
N ALA A 312 8.41 31.98 8.78
CA ALA A 312 9.81 32.41 8.84
C ALA A 312 10.75 31.37 9.48
N GLN A 313 10.23 30.48 10.34
CA GLN A 313 11.00 29.34 10.87
C GLN A 313 11.12 28.23 9.81
N ASP A 314 10.01 27.87 9.15
CA ASP A 314 9.99 26.86 8.09
C ASP A 314 10.93 27.23 6.93
N THR A 315 10.89 28.50 6.49
CA THR A 315 11.79 29.00 5.45
C THR A 315 13.27 28.99 5.90
N ALA A 316 13.54 29.20 7.20
CA ALA A 316 14.90 29.07 7.75
C ALA A 316 15.41 27.63 7.68
N GLN A 317 14.57 26.68 8.10
CA GLN A 317 14.87 25.26 8.07
C GLN A 317 15.06 24.77 6.63
N ALA A 318 14.21 25.24 5.71
CA ALA A 318 14.39 24.95 4.28
C ALA A 318 15.74 25.46 3.77
N ARG A 319 16.18 26.66 4.18
CA ARG A 319 17.50 27.20 3.82
C ARG A 319 18.65 26.38 4.39
N GLN A 320 18.53 25.88 5.63
CA GLN A 320 19.54 25.00 6.22
C GLN A 320 19.66 23.67 5.47
N LEU A 321 18.54 23.11 5.00
CA LEU A 321 18.52 21.85 4.25
C LEU A 321 19.01 22.00 2.80
N LEU A 322 18.54 23.04 2.10
CA LEU A 322 18.81 23.23 0.67
C LEU A 322 20.14 23.94 0.40
N GLY A 323 20.76 24.50 1.44
CA GLY A 323 22.08 25.14 1.36
C GLY A 323 22.06 26.50 0.67
N PRO A 324 23.24 27.02 0.29
CA PRO A 324 23.40 28.38 -0.21
C PRO A 324 22.82 28.61 -1.62
N GLY A 325 22.43 27.56 -2.34
CA GLY A 325 21.83 27.65 -3.68
C GLY A 325 20.37 28.13 -3.69
N LEU A 326 19.70 28.16 -2.53
CA LEU A 326 18.32 28.62 -2.42
C LEU A 326 18.22 30.12 -2.76
N PRO A 327 17.26 30.56 -3.61
CA PRO A 327 16.99 31.97 -3.83
C PRO A 327 16.82 32.72 -2.51
N GLN A 328 17.49 33.86 -2.37
CA GLN A 328 17.50 34.60 -1.12
C GLN A 328 16.11 35.15 -0.81
N VAL A 329 15.63 34.84 0.39
CA VAL A 329 14.51 35.53 1.03
C VAL A 329 15.11 36.62 1.92
N ASN A 330 14.57 37.83 1.86
CA ASN A 330 15.08 39.00 2.57
C ASN A 330 15.19 38.72 4.08
N GLU A 331 16.43 38.67 4.58
CA GLU A 331 16.73 38.33 5.97
C GLU A 331 16.22 39.37 6.97
N GLU A 332 16.09 40.64 6.58
CA GLU A 332 15.52 41.67 7.44
C GLU A 332 14.03 41.40 7.68
N ILE A 333 13.30 41.04 6.62
CA ILE A 333 11.87 40.69 6.71
C ILE A 333 11.70 39.42 7.53
N MET A 334 12.55 38.42 7.30
CA MET A 334 12.56 37.16 8.07
C MET A 334 12.83 37.39 9.57
N LYS A 335 13.79 38.26 9.90
CA LYS A 335 14.10 38.62 11.29
C LYS A 335 12.94 39.36 11.94
N ALA A 336 12.32 40.31 11.23
CA ALA A 336 11.12 40.99 11.70
C ALA A 336 9.92 40.04 11.89
N ALA A 337 9.73 39.10 10.96
CA ALA A 337 8.69 38.08 11.03
C ALA A 337 8.85 37.16 12.25
N ARG A 338 10.08 36.68 12.53
CA ARG A 338 10.38 35.86 13.72
C ARG A 338 10.24 36.63 15.03
N ALA A 339 10.64 37.89 15.04
CA ALA A 339 10.46 38.77 16.20
C ALA A 339 8.98 39.13 16.44
N GLY A 340 8.10 38.87 15.46
CA GLY A 340 6.69 39.21 15.52
C GLY A 340 6.44 40.59 14.92
N ILE A 341 6.17 40.61 13.61
CA ILE A 341 6.03 41.85 12.83
C ILE A 341 4.89 42.76 13.33
N PHE A 342 3.92 42.21 14.04
CA PHE A 342 2.79 42.94 14.61
C PHE A 342 2.94 43.26 16.10
N GLN A 343 4.02 42.86 16.78
CA GLN A 343 4.16 43.10 18.23
C GLN A 343 4.10 44.59 18.58
N ASN A 344 4.70 45.46 17.77
CA ASN A 344 4.65 46.90 17.99
C ASN A 344 3.22 47.48 17.89
N VAL A 345 2.33 46.84 17.13
CA VAL A 345 0.91 47.21 17.04
C VAL A 345 0.13 46.67 18.24
N LEU A 346 0.50 45.49 18.75
CA LEU A 346 -0.17 44.85 19.90
C LEU A 346 0.15 45.50 21.25
N PHE A 347 1.33 46.11 21.40
CA PHE A 347 1.79 46.73 22.66
C PHE A 347 1.78 48.27 22.66
N GLY A 348 1.56 48.90 21.50
CA GLY A 348 1.50 50.35 21.34
C GLY A 348 0.18 50.94 21.84
N GLY A 349 -0.01 50.99 23.15
CA GLY A 349 -1.06 51.81 23.76
C GLY A 349 -0.83 53.28 23.41
N VAL A 350 -1.84 53.95 22.85
CA VAL A 350 -1.87 55.40 22.55
C VAL A 350 -1.19 55.84 21.24
N MET A 351 -1.13 55.00 20.20
CA MET A 351 -0.91 55.52 18.83
C MET A 351 -2.25 55.90 18.20
N SER A 352 -2.29 57.01 17.45
CA SER A 352 -3.50 57.40 16.71
C SER A 352 -3.90 56.31 15.70
N ASP A 353 -5.20 56.11 15.49
CA ASP A 353 -5.75 55.07 14.58
C ASP A 353 -5.11 55.13 13.18
N ILE A 354 -4.73 56.33 12.73
CA ILE A 354 -4.04 56.58 11.45
C ILE A 354 -2.65 55.94 11.45
N MET A 355 -1.87 56.06 12.53
CA MET A 355 -0.54 55.47 12.64
C MET A 355 -0.61 53.95 12.73
N GLN A 356 -1.61 53.40 13.44
CA GLN A 356 -1.81 51.95 13.51
C GLN A 356 -2.18 51.37 12.13
N ALA A 357 -3.10 52.01 11.40
CA ALA A 357 -3.46 51.60 10.04
C ALA A 357 -2.26 51.63 9.09
N ALA A 358 -1.41 52.66 9.16
CA ALA A 358 -0.20 52.74 8.36
C ALA A 358 0.83 51.65 8.70
N ALA A 359 1.00 51.33 9.99
CA ALA A 359 1.89 50.26 10.46
C ALA A 359 1.40 48.86 10.00
N VAL A 360 0.10 48.61 10.07
CA VAL A 360 -0.52 47.37 9.57
C VAL A 360 -0.35 47.26 8.06
N ALA A 361 -0.62 48.33 7.29
CA ALA A 361 -0.44 48.33 5.84
C ALA A 361 1.02 48.05 5.43
N LYS A 362 2.00 48.66 6.12
CA LYS A 362 3.42 48.39 5.91
C LYS A 362 3.77 46.92 6.20
N SER A 363 3.23 46.37 7.28
CA SER A 363 3.46 44.97 7.68
C SER A 363 2.84 43.99 6.68
N VAL A 364 1.63 44.26 6.18
CA VAL A 364 1.00 43.46 5.11
C VAL A 364 1.88 43.45 3.86
N LYS A 365 2.38 44.60 3.42
CA LYS A 365 3.28 44.69 2.26
C LYS A 365 4.58 43.88 2.45
N ALA A 366 5.14 43.87 3.66
CA ALA A 366 6.31 43.06 3.99
C ALA A 366 6.00 41.55 3.94
N VAL A 367 4.83 41.13 4.45
CA VAL A 367 4.37 39.73 4.38
C VAL A 367 4.11 39.30 2.93
N GLU A 368 3.53 40.18 2.11
CA GLU A 368 3.33 39.94 0.67
C GLU A 368 4.66 39.81 -0.09
N GLN A 369 5.64 40.67 0.22
CA GLN A 369 6.98 40.55 -0.35
C GLN A 369 7.63 39.21 0.03
N MET A 370 7.59 38.86 1.32
CA MET A 370 8.10 37.59 1.82
C MET A 370 7.41 36.40 1.13
N LEU A 371 6.09 36.43 0.95
CA LEU A 371 5.35 35.40 0.23
C LEU A 371 5.85 35.27 -1.22
N GLY A 372 6.07 36.39 -1.91
CA GLY A 372 6.61 36.39 -3.27
C GLY A 372 7.98 35.74 -3.37
N GLU A 373 8.87 36.03 -2.42
CA GLU A 373 10.22 35.45 -2.35
C GLU A 373 10.19 33.97 -1.97
N VAL A 374 9.39 33.57 -0.97
CA VAL A 374 9.20 32.18 -0.56
C VAL A 374 8.62 31.34 -1.70
N ARG A 375 7.68 31.87 -2.49
CA ARG A 375 7.14 31.17 -3.67
C ARG A 375 8.19 30.96 -4.75
N LYS A 376 9.05 31.95 -5.02
CA LYS A 376 10.18 31.77 -5.95
C LYS A 376 11.14 30.70 -5.48
N ALA A 377 11.47 30.69 -4.18
CA ALA A 377 12.30 29.66 -3.56
C ALA A 377 11.64 28.27 -3.66
N ALA A 378 10.33 28.17 -3.43
CA ALA A 378 9.56 26.93 -3.56
C ALA A 378 9.58 26.41 -5.01
N GLN A 379 9.36 27.28 -6.00
CA GLN A 379 9.42 26.94 -7.42
C GLN A 379 10.80 26.43 -7.83
N TRP A 380 11.86 27.11 -7.38
CA TRP A 380 13.23 26.67 -7.61
C TRP A 380 13.51 25.30 -6.98
N SER A 381 13.08 25.09 -5.74
CA SER A 381 13.25 23.81 -5.03
C SER A 381 12.48 22.68 -5.73
N GLN A 382 11.27 22.96 -6.20
CA GLN A 382 10.45 22.02 -6.98
C GLN A 382 11.10 21.66 -8.33
N ALA A 383 11.67 22.64 -9.03
CA ALA A 383 12.39 22.37 -10.28
C ALA A 383 13.60 21.47 -10.03
N ASN A 384 14.41 21.75 -9.01
CA ASN A 384 15.53 20.88 -8.66
C ASN A 384 15.08 19.49 -8.23
N LEU A 385 14.01 19.38 -7.43
CA LEU A 385 13.41 18.11 -7.04
C LEU A 385 13.08 17.25 -8.28
N SER A 386 12.42 17.82 -9.29
CA SER A 386 12.10 17.08 -10.52
C SER A 386 13.34 16.61 -11.28
N VAL A 387 14.43 17.39 -11.30
CA VAL A 387 15.70 16.98 -11.92
C VAL A 387 16.31 15.79 -11.18
N TYR A 388 16.36 15.82 -9.84
CA TYR A 388 16.87 14.70 -9.05
C TYR A 388 15.99 13.45 -9.18
N GLN A 389 14.66 13.61 -9.22
CA GLN A 389 13.73 12.49 -9.44
C GLN A 389 13.94 11.84 -10.80
N HIS A 390 14.06 12.64 -11.86
CA HIS A 390 14.33 12.14 -13.21
C HIS A 390 15.67 11.38 -13.26
N LYS A 391 16.76 11.98 -12.75
CA LYS A 391 18.07 11.35 -12.73
C LYS A 391 18.09 10.07 -11.91
N GLN A 392 17.43 10.04 -10.74
CA GLN A 392 17.32 8.84 -9.93
C GLN A 392 16.59 7.73 -10.69
N ALA A 393 15.47 8.05 -11.33
CA ALA A 393 14.70 7.08 -12.11
C ALA A 393 15.51 6.54 -13.30
N GLU A 394 16.21 7.42 -14.03
CA GLU A 394 17.08 7.05 -15.14
C GLU A 394 18.21 6.12 -14.70
N LEU A 395 18.95 6.47 -13.65
CA LEU A 395 20.04 5.63 -13.12
C LEU A 395 19.53 4.30 -12.58
N SER A 396 18.37 4.29 -11.91
CA SER A 396 17.75 3.07 -11.42
C SER A 396 17.31 2.16 -12.58
N ALA A 397 16.79 2.74 -13.66
CA ALA A 397 16.45 2.00 -14.88
C ALA A 397 17.71 1.42 -15.53
N GLN A 398 18.80 2.18 -15.63
CA GLN A 398 20.09 1.68 -16.14
C GLN A 398 20.66 0.55 -15.26
N ALA A 399 20.59 0.68 -13.94
CA ALA A 399 21.00 -0.37 -13.01
C ALA A 399 20.17 -1.65 -13.22
N SER A 400 18.85 -1.52 -13.36
CA SER A 400 17.96 -2.66 -13.64
C SER A 400 18.26 -3.32 -14.99
N ALA A 401 18.60 -2.53 -16.02
CA ALA A 401 19.02 -3.05 -17.32
C ALA A 401 20.34 -3.83 -17.23
N LYS A 402 21.33 -3.32 -16.47
CA LYS A 402 22.59 -4.03 -16.22
C LYS A 402 22.41 -5.29 -15.39
N GLN A 403 21.51 -5.28 -14.42
CA GLN A 403 21.13 -6.48 -13.68
C GLN A 403 20.48 -7.53 -14.61
N ALA A 404 19.61 -7.10 -15.53
CA ALA A 404 19.02 -7.99 -16.53
C ALA A 404 20.06 -8.54 -17.51
N GLU A 405 21.02 -7.73 -17.96
CA GLU A 405 22.17 -8.21 -18.75
C GLU A 405 22.97 -9.28 -17.98
N ALA A 406 23.25 -9.05 -16.69
CA ALA A 406 23.94 -10.03 -15.84
C ALA A 406 23.16 -11.33 -15.70
N GLN A 407 21.83 -11.25 -15.52
CA GLN A 407 20.96 -12.44 -15.47
C GLN A 407 20.88 -13.18 -16.80
N ALA A 408 20.83 -12.47 -17.93
CA ALA A 408 20.84 -13.05 -19.26
C ALA A 408 22.17 -13.78 -19.52
N TYR A 409 23.29 -13.16 -19.14
CA TYR A 409 24.61 -13.80 -19.19
C TYR A 409 24.64 -15.08 -18.36
N ARG A 410 24.18 -15.03 -17.10
CA ARG A 410 24.08 -16.21 -16.22
C ARG A 410 23.25 -17.32 -16.85
N THR A 411 22.09 -16.99 -17.40
CA THR A 411 21.19 -17.96 -18.04
C THR A 411 21.82 -18.60 -19.27
N SER A 412 22.49 -17.81 -20.12
CA SER A 412 23.20 -18.29 -21.30
C SER A 412 24.39 -19.20 -20.94
N ALA A 413 25.16 -18.80 -19.93
CA ALA A 413 26.28 -19.57 -19.41
C ALA A 413 25.83 -20.92 -18.82
N LEU A 414 24.74 -20.92 -18.03
CA LEU A 414 24.14 -22.15 -17.51
C LEU A 414 23.64 -23.07 -18.63
N ARG A 415 22.95 -22.53 -19.63
CA ARG A 415 22.47 -23.31 -20.77
C ARG A 415 23.64 -23.98 -21.50
N THR A 416 24.66 -23.21 -21.83
CA THR A 416 25.89 -23.73 -22.46
C THR A 416 26.54 -24.83 -21.61
N ALA A 417 26.64 -24.64 -20.29
CA ALA A 417 27.21 -25.63 -19.38
C ALA A 417 26.36 -26.92 -19.26
N LEU A 418 25.04 -26.81 -19.42
CA LEU A 418 24.10 -27.94 -19.37
C LEU A 418 23.99 -28.70 -20.70
N GLU A 419 24.24 -28.04 -21.83
CA GLU A 419 24.18 -28.58 -23.20
C GLU A 419 25.53 -29.15 -23.68
N ALA A 420 26.65 -28.81 -23.04
CA ALA A 420 27.96 -29.34 -23.39
C ALA A 420 27.99 -30.89 -23.33
N PRO A 421 28.37 -31.59 -24.43
CA PRO A 421 28.37 -33.05 -24.49
C PRO A 421 29.40 -33.67 -23.52
N VAL A 422 29.01 -34.77 -22.87
CA VAL A 422 29.82 -35.49 -21.86
C VAL A 422 31.20 -35.91 -22.39
N ALA A 423 31.37 -36.10 -23.70
CA ALA A 423 32.65 -36.46 -24.32
C ALA A 423 33.69 -35.31 -24.36
N ALA A 424 33.26 -34.05 -24.24
CA ALA A 424 34.17 -32.91 -24.08
C ALA A 424 34.48 -32.63 -22.59
N ALA A 425 33.74 -33.27 -21.67
CA ALA A 425 34.02 -33.14 -20.25
C ALA A 425 35.33 -33.83 -19.88
N THR A 426 35.76 -34.92 -20.52
CA THR A 426 37.04 -35.57 -20.15
C THR A 426 38.29 -34.78 -20.52
N THR A 427 38.26 -33.96 -21.57
CA THR A 427 39.37 -33.06 -21.93
C THR A 427 39.27 -31.68 -21.26
N GLY A 428 38.07 -31.25 -20.86
CA GLY A 428 37.86 -30.07 -20.02
C GLY A 428 37.92 -30.35 -18.51
N VAL A 429 37.90 -31.61 -18.08
CA VAL A 429 37.99 -31.99 -16.65
C VAL A 429 39.38 -31.76 -16.12
N GLU A 430 40.45 -31.84 -16.92
CA GLU A 430 41.78 -31.40 -16.46
C GLU A 430 41.88 -29.87 -16.31
N GLN A 431 41.08 -29.10 -17.06
CA GLN A 431 40.95 -27.65 -16.82
C GLN A 431 40.00 -27.32 -15.67
N LEU A 432 38.96 -28.11 -15.41
CA LEU A 432 38.03 -27.94 -14.28
C LEU A 432 38.46 -28.66 -12.98
N SER A 433 39.57 -29.41 -13.01
CA SER A 433 40.26 -29.92 -11.82
C SER A 433 41.44 -29.04 -11.40
N LEU A 434 41.75 -28.02 -12.20
CA LEU A 434 42.70 -26.93 -11.90
C LEU A 434 42.00 -25.54 -11.85
N ILE A 435 40.66 -25.49 -11.87
CA ILE A 435 39.82 -24.29 -11.69
C ILE A 435 38.92 -24.48 -10.47
#